data_AF-A0A0R2AWI8-F1
#
_entry.id   AF-A0A0R2AWI8-F1
#
_cell.length_a   1.000
_cell.length_b   1.000
_cell.length_c   1.000
_cell.angle_alpha   90.00
_cell.angle_beta   90.00
_cell.angle_gamma   90.00
#
_symmetry.space_group_name_H-M   'P 1'
#
loop_
_entity.id
_entity.type
_entity.pdbx_description
1 polymer ?
#
loop_
_entity_poly.entity_id
_entity_poly.type
_entity_poly.pdbx_seq_one_letter_code
_entity_poly.pdbx_strand_id
1 'polypeptide(L)'
;MAKQEAFSVVLDGALQSEIDAYCEMHTIDRARLVQMAMAEYLHAHDPELSQLVSGYTEMAAINAQICQEFTACENEAYSHIH
;
A
#
# COMPACT_ATOMS: atom_id res chain seq x y z
N MET A 1 13.59 5.95 -0.22
CA MET A 1 12.88 5.95 -1.52
C MET A 1 11.84 4.84 -1.47
N ALA A 2 10.57 5.13 -1.75
CA ALA A 2 9.53 4.10 -1.80
C ALA A 2 9.81 3.15 -2.96
N LYS A 3 9.74 1.83 -2.71
CA LYS A 3 9.94 0.80 -3.72
C LYS A 3 8.74 0.85 -4.68
N GLN A 4 8.99 1.15 -5.95
CA GLN A 4 7.97 1.02 -6.99
C GLN A 4 7.95 -0.42 -7.49
N GLU A 5 6.81 -1.09 -7.37
CA GLU A 5 6.61 -2.42 -7.93
C GLU A 5 5.80 -2.31 -9.22
N ALA A 6 6.33 -2.90 -10.30
CA ALA A 6 5.64 -3.01 -11.57
C ALA A 6 4.92 -4.35 -11.62
N PHE A 7 3.62 -4.33 -11.91
CA PHE A 7 2.82 -5.53 -12.14
C PHE A 7 2.12 -5.43 -13.49
N SER A 8 1.88 -6.58 -14.11
CA SER A 8 1.14 -6.70 -15.37
C SER A 8 -0.21 -7.33 -15.10
N VAL A 9 -1.27 -6.78 -15.69
CA VAL A 9 -2.63 -7.31 -15.59
C VAL A 9 -3.11 -7.63 -17.00
N VAL A 10 -3.74 -8.79 -17.15
CA VAL A 10 -4.40 -9.17 -18.40
C VAL A 10 -5.84 -8.66 -18.33
N LEU A 11 -6.22 -7.82 -19.28
CA LEU A 11 -7.57 -7.32 -19.44
C LEU A 11 -8.25 -8.11 -20.57
N ASP A 12 -9.55 -8.34 -20.45
CA ASP A 12 -10.31 -8.80 -21.60
C ASP A 12 -10.40 -7.68 -22.67
N GLY A 13 -10.69 -8.07 -23.90
CA GLY A 13 -10.69 -7.15 -25.03
C GLY A 13 -11.77 -6.06 -24.95
N ALA A 14 -12.88 -6.32 -24.27
CA ALA A 14 -13.96 -5.35 -24.12
C ALA A 14 -13.55 -4.25 -23.14
N LEU A 15 -13.06 -4.64 -21.96
CA LEU A 15 -12.55 -3.72 -20.94
C LEU A 15 -11.35 -2.91 -21.45
N GLN A 16 -10.46 -3.55 -22.24
CA GLN A 16 -9.35 -2.83 -22.86
C GLN A 16 -9.83 -1.73 -23.80
N SER A 17 -10.83 -2.02 -24.64
CA SER A 17 -11.37 -1.05 -25.60
C SER A 17 -12.07 0.13 -24.92
N GLU A 18 -12.78 -0.13 -23.82
CA GLU A 18 -13.44 0.90 -23.02
C GLU A 18 -12.42 1.81 -22.32
N ILE A 19 -11.36 1.22 -21.74
CA ILE A 19 -10.25 1.97 -21.15
C ILE A 19 -9.57 2.86 -22.19
N ASP A 20 -9.32 2.35 -23.40
CA ASP A 20 -8.70 3.13 -24.48
C ASP A 20 -9.55 4.32 -24.89
N ALA A 21 -10.84 4.09 -25.14
CA ALA A 21 -11.77 5.15 -25.50
C ALA A 21 -11.89 6.22 -24.40
N TYR A 22 -11.95 5.80 -23.13
CA TYR A 22 -11.99 6.72 -22.00
C TYR A 22 -10.71 7.56 -21.92
N CYS A 23 -9.54 6.93 -22.04
CA CYS A 23 -8.25 7.61 -21.98
C CYS A 23 -8.09 8.63 -23.11
N GLU A 24 -8.50 8.27 -24.32
CA GLU A 24 -8.49 9.16 -25.48
C GLU A 24 -9.43 10.35 -25.30
N MET A 25 -10.68 10.10 -24.90
CA MET A 25 -11.70 11.13 -24.71
C MET A 25 -11.33 12.13 -23.61
N HIS A 26 -10.68 11.68 -22.54
CA HIS A 26 -10.34 12.51 -21.38
C HIS A 26 -8.88 12.95 -21.34
N THR A 27 -8.07 12.59 -22.34
CA THR A 27 -6.62 12.87 -22.37
C THR A 27 -5.91 12.43 -21.07
N ILE A 28 -6.28 11.25 -20.57
CA ILE A 28 -5.69 10.68 -19.35
C ILE A 28 -4.73 9.56 -19.73
N ASP A 29 -3.63 9.45 -19.00
CA ASP A 29 -2.71 8.34 -19.18
C ASP A 29 -3.30 7.04 -18.60
N ARG A 30 -3.07 5.91 -19.29
CA ARG A 30 -3.61 4.61 -18.87
C ARG A 30 -3.09 4.18 -17.50
N ALA A 31 -1.81 4.41 -17.19
CA ALA A 31 -1.27 4.07 -15.87
C ALA A 31 -1.87 4.99 -14.80
N ARG A 32 -2.13 6.26 -15.12
CA ARG A 32 -2.84 7.17 -14.21
C ARG A 32 -4.27 6.71 -13.93
N LEU A 33 -5.01 6.27 -14.94
CA LEU A 33 -6.36 5.72 -14.77
C LEU A 33 -6.35 4.49 -13.85
N VAL A 34 -5.46 3.53 -14.10
CA VAL A 34 -5.35 2.31 -13.29
C VAL A 34 -5.01 2.63 -11.84
N GLN A 35 -4.07 3.56 -11.60
CA GLN A 35 -3.73 4.00 -10.24
C GLN A 35 -4.93 4.63 -9.53
N MET A 36 -5.70 5.48 -10.22
CA MET A 36 -6.89 6.11 -9.65
C MET A 36 -7.98 5.09 -9.34
N ALA A 37 -8.28 4.19 -10.27
CA ALA A 37 -9.28 3.15 -10.09
C ALA A 37 -8.94 2.21 -8.93
N MET A 38 -7.67 1.81 -8.79
CA MET A 38 -7.23 0.98 -7.67
C MET A 38 -7.32 1.72 -6.32
N ALA A 39 -6.91 2.99 -6.28
CA ALA A 39 -7.01 3.79 -5.06
C ALA A 39 -8.47 3.98 -4.63
N GLU A 40 -9.35 4.27 -5.58
CA GLU A 40 -10.79 4.42 -5.34
C GLU A 40 -11.42 3.10 -4.87
N TYR A 41 -11.09 1.99 -5.53
CA TYR A 41 -11.57 0.66 -5.15
C TYR A 41 -11.16 0.30 -3.71
N LEU A 42 -9.88 0.45 -3.36
CA LEU A 42 -9.40 0.16 -2.00
C LEU A 42 -10.06 1.06 -0.96
N HIS A 43 -10.24 2.35 -1.26
CA HIS A 43 -10.89 3.28 -0.35
C HIS A 43 -12.38 2.94 -0.13
N ALA A 44 -13.09 2.56 -1.18
CA ALA A 44 -14.51 2.24 -1.12
C ALA A 44 -14.79 0.89 -0.42
N HIS A 45 -13.89 -0.08 -0.57
CA HIS A 45 -14.13 -1.45 -0.11
C HIS A 45 -13.44 -1.80 1.21
N ASP A 46 -12.37 -1.11 1.60
CA ASP A 46 -11.68 -1.37 2.86
C ASP A 46 -11.06 -0.07 3.44
N PRO A 47 -11.92 0.87 3.90
CA PRO A 47 -11.44 2.10 4.50
C PRO A 47 -10.64 1.85 5.78
N GLU A 48 -10.92 0.76 6.50
CA GLU A 48 -10.18 0.37 7.71
C GLU A 48 -8.74 -0.04 7.38
N LEU A 49 -8.51 -0.79 6.30
CA LEU A 49 -7.16 -1.12 5.84
C LEU A 49 -6.35 0.13 5.48
N SER A 50 -6.97 1.10 4.81
CA SER A 50 -6.29 2.37 4.47
C SER A 50 -5.89 3.14 5.74
N GLN A 51 -6.79 3.21 6.74
CA GLN A 51 -6.50 3.83 8.03
C GLN A 51 -5.40 3.08 8.79
N LEU A 52 -5.43 1.74 8.78
CA LEU A 52 -4.43 0.89 9.42
C LEU A 52 -3.04 1.12 8.82
N VAL A 53 -2.93 1.11 7.48
CA VAL A 53 -1.68 1.36 6.76
C VAL A 53 -1.16 2.76 7.06
N SER A 54 -2.03 3.78 7.05
CA SER A 54 -1.65 5.16 7.40
C SER A 54 -1.11 5.24 8.83
N GLY A 55 -1.85 4.70 9.80
CA GLY A 55 -1.47 4.73 11.21
C GLY A 55 -0.13 4.05 11.47
N TYR A 56 0.11 2.86 10.89
CA TYR A 56 1.41 2.20 11.01
C TYR A 56 2.55 2.98 10.35
N THR A 57 2.28 3.62 9.20
CA THR A 57 3.29 4.42 8.50
C THR A 57 3.66 5.66 9.29
N GLU A 58 2.67 6.38 9.84
CA GLU A 58 2.87 7.57 10.67
C GLU A 58 3.60 7.25 11.98
N MET A 59 3.27 6.12 12.61
CA MET A 59 3.86 5.69 13.87
C MET A 59 5.15 4.87 13.70
N ALA A 60 5.57 4.57 12.47
CA ALA A 60 6.69 3.66 12.20
C ALA A 60 7.97 4.03 12.98
N ALA A 61 8.31 5.33 13.00
CA ALA A 61 9.49 5.82 13.69
C ALA A 61 9.39 5.68 15.22
N ILE A 62 8.23 5.99 15.81
CA ILE A 62 7.99 5.88 17.25
C ILE A 62 8.00 4.40 17.67
N ASN A 63 7.30 3.55 16.92
CA ASN A 63 7.27 2.12 17.17
C ASN A 63 8.69 1.52 17.12
N ALA A 64 9.52 1.95 16.16
CA ALA A 64 10.92 1.50 16.07
C ALA A 64 11.77 1.94 17.27
N GLN A 65 11.57 3.17 17.78
CA GLN A 65 12.29 3.67 18.96
C GLN A 65 11.91 2.89 20.22
N ILE A 66 10.60 2.67 20.45
CA ILE A 66 10.12 1.87 21.57
C ILE A 66 10.73 0.46 21.51
N CYS A 67 10.67 -0.20 20.35
CA CYS A 67 11.29 -1.53 20.20
C CYS A 67 12.79 -1.51 20.55
N GLN A 68 13.54 -0.50 20.12
CA GLN A 68 14.96 -0.37 20.47
C GLN A 68 15.19 -0.19 21.98
N GLU A 69 14.39 0.63 22.65
CA GLU A 69 14.53 0.88 24.09
C GLU A 69 14.28 -0.37 24.93
N PHE A 70 13.36 -1.25 24.50
CA PHE A 70 13.00 -2.47 25.25
C PHE A 70 13.79 -3.72 24.83
N THR A 71 14.56 -3.67 23.74
CA THR A 71 15.35 -4.82 23.25
C THR A 71 16.31 -5.37 24.30
N ALA A 72 16.94 -4.49 25.11
CA ALA A 72 17.86 -4.92 26.17
C ALA A 72 17.14 -5.71 27.29
N CYS A 73 15.96 -5.24 27.69
CA CYS A 73 15.14 -5.90 28.71
C CYS A 73 14.60 -7.26 28.24
N GLU A 74 14.19 -7.36 26.96
CA GLU A 74 13.76 -8.62 26.37
C GLU A 74 14.91 -9.64 26.35
N ASN A 75 16.11 -9.23 25.93
CA ASN A 75 17.28 -10.11 25.91
C ASN A 75 17.66 -10.63 27.30
N GLU A 76 17.59 -9.79 28.34
CA GLU A 76 17.82 -10.20 29.72
C GLU A 76 16.77 -11.21 30.19
N ALA A 77 15.49 -10.95 29.93
CA ALA A 77 14.40 -11.88 30.26
C ALA A 77 14.56 -13.24 29.56
N TYR A 78 14.91 -13.25 28.27
CA TYR A 78 15.19 -14.49 27.54
C TYR A 78 16.39 -15.26 28.10
N SER A 79 17.42 -14.56 28.60
CA SER A 79 18.60 -15.19 29.22
C SER A 79 18.29 -15.91 30.54
N HIS A 80 17.16 -15.60 31.18
CA HIS A 80 16.69 -16.24 32.42
C HIS A 80 15.65 -17.35 32.20
N ILE A 81 15.24 -17.60 30.95
CA ILE A 81 14.30 -18.66 30.56
C ILE A 81 15.04 -19.91 30.02
N HIS A 82 16.39 -19.91 30.02
CA HIS A 82 17.25 -21.07 29.76
C HIS A 82 18.13 -21.37 30.97
#